data_AF-A0A9C6WYW2-F1
#
_entry.id   AF-A0A9C6WYW2-F1
#
_cell.length_a   1.000
_cell.length_b   1.000
_cell.length_c   1.000
_cell.angle_alpha   90.00
_cell.angle_beta   90.00
_cell.angle_gamma   90.00
#
_symmetry.space_group_name_H-M   'P 1'
#
loop_
_entity.id
_entity.type
_entity.pdbx_description
1 polymer ?
#
loop_
_entity_poly.entity_id
_entity_poly.type
_entity_poly.pdbx_seq_one_letter_code
_entity_poly.pdbx_strand_id
1 'polypeptide(L)'
;MLFVKKLTGIIMSTIAYNRNLFEENDFCARSFEGITVKIVEGQSSPGAIALAKWLSGAFHAFDQKYLESITLEIKDGMEQIIESYTLGYSYLNNEVQCHLAGAVDAGGILEDNNLNESIRNVIRNVLTLTQTNAPLPEDASTTVKISYRQDTPVDYEPPGFQPYTIRSPVEGNRVYKFNCGAVTTHFHRLDLKGKFYERPEEIISCLCGKDDHNATLLKCKLCGSLQHSACLKIFLIKKDMSQSYHTCLKCSRSGVTPEYSPEECLFRRAIVLCAISKSLSVSILKKKLMLDENTAFFNMRRLMREGALWKGTQPLTLENLDFPYNVHKMKVMNKLKQDYFDN
;
A
#
# COMPACT_ATOMS: atom_id res chain seq x y z
N MET A 1 1.43 34.44 -10.54
CA MET A 1 1.99 33.36 -9.68
C MET A 1 0.95 32.80 -8.70
N LEU A 2 0.17 33.64 -8.01
CA LEU A 2 -0.82 33.19 -7.01
C LEU A 2 -1.86 32.16 -7.53
N PHE A 3 -2.28 32.27 -8.79
CA PHE A 3 -3.23 31.35 -9.41
C PHE A 3 -2.75 29.89 -9.41
N VAL A 4 -1.52 29.62 -9.86
CA VAL A 4 -0.97 28.26 -9.96
C VAL A 4 -0.85 27.61 -8.57
N LYS A 5 -0.48 28.40 -7.55
CA LYS A 5 -0.45 27.95 -6.15
C LYS A 5 -1.83 27.59 -5.63
N LYS A 6 -2.83 28.46 -5.87
CA LYS A 6 -4.23 28.18 -5.49
C LYS A 6 -4.74 26.89 -6.16
N LEU A 7 -4.51 26.74 -7.46
CA LEU A 7 -4.92 25.54 -8.20
C LEU A 7 -4.21 24.28 -7.69
N THR A 8 -2.91 24.36 -7.38
CA THR A 8 -2.16 23.27 -6.75
C THR A 8 -2.80 22.86 -5.42
N GLY A 9 -3.12 23.83 -4.56
CA GLY A 9 -3.77 23.58 -3.28
C GLY A 9 -5.16 22.94 -3.42
N ILE A 10 -5.96 23.39 -4.41
CA ILE A 10 -7.25 22.80 -4.73
C ILE A 10 -7.11 21.34 -5.17
N ILE A 11 -6.21 21.05 -6.12
CA ILE A 11 -5.99 19.71 -6.64
C ILE A 11 -5.55 18.76 -5.52
N MET A 12 -4.54 19.16 -4.74
CA MET A 12 -4.00 18.34 -3.65
C MET A 12 -5.04 18.10 -2.54
N SER A 13 -5.83 19.11 -2.19
CA SER A 13 -6.93 18.95 -1.23
C SER A 13 -8.04 18.06 -1.76
N THR A 14 -8.38 18.17 -3.06
CA THR A 14 -9.40 17.35 -3.70
C THR A 14 -8.99 15.87 -3.71
N ILE A 15 -7.71 15.58 -3.98
CA ILE A 15 -7.17 14.22 -3.89
C ILE A 15 -7.24 13.72 -2.45
N ALA A 16 -6.75 14.51 -1.49
CA ALA A 16 -6.74 14.13 -0.08
C ALA A 16 -8.14 13.84 0.47
N TYR A 17 -9.14 14.63 0.07
CA TYR A 17 -10.53 14.44 0.43
C TYR A 17 -11.11 13.15 -0.15
N ASN A 18 -11.05 12.99 -1.48
CA ASN A 18 -11.70 11.84 -2.14
C ASN A 18 -11.01 10.50 -1.87
N ARG A 19 -9.73 10.51 -1.49
CA ARG A 19 -9.02 9.31 -1.03
C ARG A 19 -9.14 9.09 0.48
N ASN A 20 -9.92 9.90 1.20
CA ASN A 20 -10.11 9.81 2.66
C ASN A 20 -8.79 9.80 3.44
N LEU A 21 -7.83 10.65 3.06
CA LEU A 21 -6.53 10.70 3.73
C LEU A 21 -6.58 11.36 5.11
N PHE A 22 -7.55 12.25 5.33
CA PHE A 22 -7.76 13.00 6.57
C PHE A 22 -9.23 12.99 6.98
N GLU A 23 -9.54 13.50 8.17
CA GLU A 23 -10.91 13.50 8.70
C GLU A 23 -11.78 14.56 8.01
N GLU A 24 -13.11 14.36 7.97
CA GLU A 24 -14.04 15.33 7.33
C GLU A 24 -13.90 16.75 7.91
N ASN A 25 -13.60 16.86 9.21
CA ASN A 25 -13.40 18.13 9.92
C ASN A 25 -12.10 18.87 9.53
N ASP A 26 -11.21 18.22 8.77
CA ASP A 26 -10.01 18.85 8.21
C ASP A 26 -10.31 19.68 6.96
N PHE A 27 -11.52 19.53 6.38
CA PHE A 27 -11.88 20.12 5.10
C PHE A 27 -13.04 21.09 5.20
N CYS A 28 -12.95 22.14 4.39
CA CYS A 28 -14.02 23.10 4.24
C CYS A 28 -14.47 23.18 2.77
N ALA A 29 -15.78 23.18 2.56
CA ALA A 29 -16.35 23.26 1.23
C ALA A 29 -16.15 24.66 0.65
N ARG A 30 -15.72 24.72 -0.61
CA ARG A 30 -15.55 25.95 -1.39
C ARG A 30 -16.08 25.73 -2.79
N SER A 31 -16.74 26.74 -3.35
CA SER A 31 -17.12 26.74 -4.76
C SER A 31 -15.97 27.34 -5.58
N PHE A 32 -15.58 26.64 -6.63
CA PHE A 32 -14.55 27.09 -7.57
C PHE A 32 -15.00 26.75 -8.99
N GLU A 33 -15.18 27.77 -9.85
CA GLU A 33 -15.63 27.60 -11.24
C GLU A 33 -16.92 26.76 -11.39
N GLY A 34 -17.85 26.89 -10.43
CA GLY A 34 -19.11 26.13 -10.40
C GLY A 34 -18.97 24.68 -9.90
N ILE A 35 -17.79 24.28 -9.44
CA ILE A 35 -17.52 22.97 -8.84
C ILE A 35 -17.33 23.15 -7.33
N THR A 36 -18.09 22.40 -6.54
CA THR A 36 -17.87 22.34 -5.09
C THR A 36 -16.70 21.41 -4.80
N VAL A 37 -15.64 21.96 -4.21
CA VAL A 37 -14.43 21.24 -3.80
C VAL A 37 -14.21 21.36 -2.31
N LYS A 38 -13.48 20.40 -1.74
CA LYS A 38 -13.14 20.35 -0.32
C LYS A 38 -11.68 20.73 -0.15
N ILE A 39 -11.43 21.79 0.60
CA ILE A 39 -10.12 22.39 0.79
C ILE A 39 -9.64 22.13 2.21
N VAL A 40 -8.41 21.66 2.38
CA VAL A 40 -7.82 21.42 3.70
C VAL A 40 -7.58 22.74 4.42
N GLU A 41 -8.04 22.87 5.66
CA GLU A 41 -7.86 24.09 6.48
C GLU A 41 -6.65 24.02 7.43
N GLY A 42 -5.90 22.90 7.48
CA GLY A 42 -4.55 22.83 8.03
C GLY A 42 -4.41 23.12 9.53
N GLN A 43 -5.50 23.01 10.30
CA GLN A 43 -5.53 23.35 11.74
C GLN A 43 -6.05 22.25 12.66
N SER A 44 -6.56 21.14 12.10
CA SER A 44 -7.28 20.11 12.87
C SER A 44 -6.40 18.87 13.12
N SER A 45 -6.17 18.02 12.11
CA SER A 45 -5.39 16.79 12.26
C SER A 45 -3.90 16.96 11.94
N PRO A 46 -3.01 16.08 12.48
CA PRO A 46 -1.59 16.08 12.12
C PRO A 46 -1.34 15.95 10.62
N GLY A 47 -2.14 15.15 9.91
CA GLY A 47 -2.04 14.96 8.46
C GLY A 47 -2.41 16.22 7.68
N ALA A 48 -3.51 16.88 8.05
CA ALA A 48 -3.91 18.14 7.44
C ALA A 48 -2.89 19.27 7.67
N ILE A 49 -2.36 19.37 8.90
CA ILE A 49 -1.28 20.31 9.25
C ILE A 49 -0.02 20.02 8.41
N ALA A 50 0.34 18.74 8.26
CA ALA A 50 1.50 18.34 7.47
C ALA A 50 1.33 18.72 5.99
N LEU A 51 0.17 18.44 5.37
CA LEU A 51 -0.09 18.82 3.99
C LEU A 51 0.00 20.34 3.78
N ALA A 52 -0.57 21.13 4.69
CA ALA A 52 -0.47 22.59 4.63
C ALA A 52 0.99 23.07 4.69
N LYS A 53 1.81 22.49 5.57
CA LYS A 53 3.25 22.78 5.67
C LYS A 53 4.01 22.39 4.40
N TRP A 54 3.75 21.20 3.84
CA TRP A 54 4.38 20.75 2.61
C TRP A 54 4.01 21.63 1.41
N LEU A 55 2.75 22.06 1.30
CA LEU A 55 2.33 23.00 0.26
C LEU A 55 3.04 24.35 0.42
N SER A 56 3.16 24.86 1.66
CA SER A 56 3.87 26.11 1.94
C SER A 56 5.35 26.03 1.52
N GLY A 57 6.05 24.95 1.90
CA GLY A 57 7.44 24.71 1.51
C GLY A 57 7.63 24.56 0.00
N ALA A 58 6.75 23.83 -0.67
CA ALA A 58 6.76 23.70 -2.12
C ALA A 58 6.53 25.06 -2.80
N PHE A 59 5.66 25.90 -2.25
CA PHE A 59 5.41 27.24 -2.77
C PHE A 59 6.57 28.22 -2.57
N HIS A 60 7.42 28.00 -1.56
CA HIS A 60 8.69 28.72 -1.44
C HIS A 60 9.63 28.36 -2.61
N ALA A 61 9.77 27.07 -2.91
CA ALA A 61 10.54 26.62 -4.09
C ALA A 61 9.92 27.12 -5.40
N PHE A 62 8.60 27.16 -5.51
CA PHE A 62 7.91 27.68 -6.70
C PHE A 62 8.18 29.18 -6.93
N ASP A 63 8.22 29.99 -5.87
CA ASP A 63 8.46 31.43 -6.00
C ASP A 63 9.85 31.75 -6.55
N GLN A 64 10.85 30.98 -6.12
CA GLN A 64 12.22 31.06 -6.62
C GLN A 64 12.39 30.42 -8.00
N LYS A 65 11.29 29.92 -8.58
CA LYS A 65 11.31 29.12 -9.79
C LYS A 65 12.23 27.90 -9.64
N TYR A 66 12.34 27.25 -8.49
CA TYR A 66 13.15 26.03 -8.34
C TYR A 66 12.33 24.75 -8.48
N LEU A 67 11.02 24.83 -8.24
CA LEU A 67 10.14 23.67 -8.26
C LEU A 67 9.91 23.16 -9.70
N GLU A 68 10.35 21.95 -10.00
CA GLU A 68 10.03 21.23 -11.24
C GLU A 68 8.72 20.47 -11.10
N SER A 69 8.52 19.74 -10.00
CA SER A 69 7.28 19.03 -9.73
C SER A 69 7.00 18.87 -8.24
N ILE A 70 5.72 18.69 -7.89
CA ILE A 70 5.25 18.21 -6.58
C ILE A 70 4.49 16.91 -6.78
N THR A 71 4.75 15.91 -5.94
CA THR A 71 4.11 14.60 -6.01
C THR A 71 3.53 14.22 -4.65
N LEU A 72 2.22 13.98 -4.58
CA LEU A 72 1.59 13.30 -3.46
C LEU A 72 1.69 11.80 -3.69
N GLU A 73 2.32 11.08 -2.77
CA GLU A 73 2.38 9.62 -2.77
C GLU A 73 1.48 9.08 -1.65
N ILE A 74 0.72 8.05 -1.99
CA ILE A 74 -0.02 7.24 -1.03
C ILE A 74 0.67 5.89 -0.98
N LYS A 75 1.00 5.46 0.23
CA LYS A 75 1.65 4.19 0.52
C LYS A 75 0.74 3.34 1.39
N ASP A 76 0.97 2.05 1.37
CA ASP A 76 0.36 1.13 2.32
C ASP A 76 1.20 1.02 3.61
N GLY A 77 0.78 0.19 4.57
CA GLY A 77 1.58 -0.10 5.77
C GLY A 77 2.94 -0.77 5.52
N MET A 78 3.27 -1.17 4.28
CA MET A 78 4.63 -1.60 3.86
C MET A 78 5.50 -0.48 3.31
N GLU A 79 5.06 0.78 3.38
CA GLU A 79 5.76 1.90 2.75
C GLU A 79 5.91 1.74 1.22
N GLN A 80 5.08 0.91 0.58
CA GLN A 80 5.06 0.74 -0.87
C GLN A 80 4.07 1.70 -1.49
N ILE A 81 4.51 2.43 -2.52
CA ILE A 81 3.66 3.38 -3.23
C ILE A 81 2.56 2.59 -3.96
N ILE A 82 1.31 2.91 -3.64
CA ILE A 82 0.11 2.34 -4.28
C ILE A 82 -0.53 3.33 -5.24
N GLU A 83 -0.45 4.63 -4.93
CA GLU A 83 -0.91 5.71 -5.80
C GLU A 83 0.09 6.87 -5.76
N SER A 84 0.28 7.55 -6.88
CA SER A 84 0.99 8.83 -6.90
C SER A 84 0.34 9.83 -7.85
N TYR A 85 0.32 11.09 -7.44
CA TYR A 85 -0.25 12.21 -8.18
C TYR A 85 0.81 13.29 -8.31
N THR A 86 1.31 13.53 -9.52
CA THR A 86 2.40 14.45 -9.82
C THR A 86 1.90 15.66 -10.61
N LEU A 87 2.12 16.85 -10.05
CA LEU A 87 1.94 18.14 -10.71
C LEU A 87 3.32 18.63 -11.19
N GLY A 88 3.49 18.71 -12.51
CA GLY A 88 4.69 19.26 -13.15
C GLY A 88 4.50 20.72 -13.53
N TYR A 89 5.55 21.52 -13.33
CA TYR A 89 5.56 22.96 -13.62
C TYR A 89 6.51 23.28 -14.78
N SER A 90 6.04 24.05 -15.75
CA SER A 90 6.89 24.68 -16.77
C SER A 90 6.74 26.19 -16.69
N TYR A 91 7.85 26.90 -16.77
CA TYR A 91 7.92 28.36 -16.64
C TYR A 91 8.20 28.92 -18.04
N LEU A 92 7.21 29.60 -18.62
CA LEU A 92 7.18 29.89 -20.05
C LEU A 92 7.83 31.23 -20.44
N ASN A 93 8.16 32.09 -19.47
CA ASN A 93 8.76 33.41 -19.73
C ASN A 93 10.04 33.62 -18.90
N ASN A 94 11.18 33.70 -19.59
CA ASN A 94 12.47 34.07 -19.00
C ASN A 94 12.88 35.54 -19.24
N GLU A 95 12.16 36.33 -20.04
CA GLU A 95 12.54 37.73 -20.29
C GLU A 95 11.33 38.65 -20.37
N VAL A 96 11.22 39.58 -19.42
CA VAL A 96 10.75 40.94 -19.72
C VAL A 96 11.78 41.87 -19.09
N GLN A 97 12.74 42.28 -19.92
CA GLN A 97 13.54 43.46 -19.65
C GLN A 97 12.56 44.65 -19.71
N CYS A 98 12.15 45.16 -18.56
CA CYS A 98 11.42 46.43 -18.51
C CYS A 98 12.34 47.55 -18.98
N HIS A 99 12.21 47.97 -20.23
CA HIS A 99 12.54 49.34 -20.60
C HIS A 99 11.31 50.21 -20.35
N LEU A 100 11.42 51.12 -19.38
CA LEU A 100 10.45 52.19 -19.17
C LEU A 100 10.36 53.05 -20.43
N ALA A 101 9.20 53.06 -21.08
CA ALA A 101 8.69 54.18 -21.85
C ALA A 101 7.16 54.11 -21.80
N GLY A 102 6.52 55.17 -21.33
CA GLY A 102 5.08 55.18 -21.06
C GLY A 102 4.23 54.98 -22.31
N ALA A 103 3.19 54.16 -22.19
CA ALA A 103 1.92 54.28 -22.90
C ALA A 103 0.91 53.26 -22.34
N VAL A 104 -0.32 53.73 -22.24
CA VAL A 104 -1.63 53.09 -22.03
C VAL A 104 -1.77 51.62 -22.48
N ASP A 105 -2.52 50.87 -21.66
CA ASP A 105 -3.32 49.68 -21.96
C ASP A 105 -2.90 48.72 -23.09
N ALA A 106 -2.43 47.54 -22.69
CA ALA A 106 -2.62 46.29 -23.44
C ALA A 106 -2.35 45.07 -22.54
N GLY A 107 -3.21 44.86 -21.53
CA GLY A 107 -3.34 43.55 -20.89
C GLY A 107 -4.01 42.59 -21.86
N GLY A 108 -3.21 41.87 -22.66
CA GLY A 108 -3.69 40.91 -23.64
C GLY A 108 -4.52 39.81 -22.98
N ILE A 109 -5.84 39.86 -23.23
CA ILE A 109 -6.80 38.81 -22.92
C ILE A 109 -6.47 37.62 -23.83
N LEU A 110 -5.83 36.57 -23.31
CA LEU A 110 -6.04 35.23 -23.86
C LEU A 110 -7.44 34.80 -23.41
N GLU A 111 -8.27 34.41 -24.37
CA GLU A 111 -9.66 34.00 -24.21
C GLU A 111 -9.90 33.18 -22.92
N ASP A 112 -10.44 33.85 -21.89
CA ASP A 112 -10.67 33.30 -20.53
C ASP A 112 -11.51 32.01 -20.52
N ASN A 113 -12.33 31.80 -21.56
CA ASN A 113 -13.20 30.62 -21.67
C ASN A 113 -12.41 29.31 -21.76
N ASN A 114 -11.32 29.27 -22.55
CA ASN A 114 -10.51 28.07 -22.73
C ASN A 114 -9.69 27.74 -21.48
N LEU A 115 -9.25 28.75 -20.73
CA LEU A 115 -8.54 28.57 -19.46
C LEU A 115 -9.48 27.96 -18.40
N ASN A 116 -10.66 28.56 -18.21
CA ASN A 116 -11.64 28.07 -17.25
C ASN A 116 -12.15 26.66 -17.58
N GLU A 117 -12.33 26.36 -18.87
CA GLU A 117 -12.65 25.01 -19.32
C GLU A 117 -11.53 24.01 -19.00
N SER A 118 -10.28 24.36 -19.29
CA SER A 118 -9.12 23.51 -18.97
C SER A 118 -9.02 23.24 -17.46
N ILE A 119 -9.28 24.24 -16.62
CA ILE A 119 -9.27 24.08 -15.16
C ILE A 119 -10.39 23.15 -14.71
N ARG A 120 -11.62 23.36 -15.19
CA ARG A 120 -12.76 22.47 -14.87
C ARG A 120 -12.49 21.04 -15.30
N ASN A 121 -11.88 20.85 -16.47
CA ASN A 121 -11.55 19.52 -16.98
C ASN A 121 -10.51 18.83 -16.11
N VAL A 122 -9.45 19.53 -15.67
CA VAL A 122 -8.48 18.96 -14.72
C VAL A 122 -9.14 18.57 -13.40
N ILE A 123 -9.96 19.45 -12.81
CA ILE A 123 -10.66 19.15 -11.54
C ILE A 123 -11.61 17.95 -11.71
N ARG A 124 -12.40 17.90 -12.79
CA ARG A 124 -13.28 16.76 -13.08
C ARG A 124 -12.52 15.46 -13.27
N ASN A 125 -11.39 15.50 -13.99
CA ASN A 125 -10.55 14.32 -14.19
C ASN A 125 -10.00 13.81 -12.85
N VAL A 126 -9.60 14.70 -11.95
CA VAL A 126 -9.16 14.33 -10.58
C VAL A 126 -10.30 13.70 -9.80
N LEU A 127 -11.49 14.30 -9.82
CA LEU A 127 -12.67 13.77 -9.13
C LEU A 127 -13.00 12.36 -9.64
N THR A 128 -13.12 12.18 -10.95
CA THR A 128 -13.37 10.88 -11.56
C THR A 128 -12.29 9.88 -11.15
N LEU A 129 -11.02 10.23 -11.31
CA LEU A 129 -9.89 9.35 -11.02
C LEU A 129 -9.86 8.90 -9.55
N THR A 130 -10.17 9.79 -8.62
CA THR A 130 -10.08 9.51 -7.17
C THR A 130 -11.33 8.80 -6.62
N GLN A 131 -12.48 8.94 -7.28
CA GLN A 131 -13.75 8.32 -6.88
C GLN A 131 -13.98 6.93 -7.49
N THR A 132 -13.41 6.63 -8.66
CA THR A 132 -13.60 5.32 -9.33
C THR A 132 -12.73 4.21 -8.75
N ASN A 133 -11.79 4.54 -7.87
CA ASN A 133 -10.83 3.57 -7.33
C ASN A 133 -11.36 2.82 -6.12
N ALA A 134 -10.82 1.62 -5.93
CA ALA A 134 -11.04 0.84 -4.71
C ALA A 134 -10.67 1.65 -3.45
N PRO A 135 -11.30 1.38 -2.29
CA PRO A 135 -10.91 1.98 -1.03
C PRO A 135 -9.42 1.75 -0.72
N LEU A 136 -8.78 2.72 -0.06
CA LEU A 136 -7.41 2.55 0.41
C LEU A 136 -7.34 1.52 1.55
N PRO A 137 -6.21 0.84 1.74
CA PRO A 137 -5.94 0.06 2.95
C PRO A 137 -6.07 0.90 4.22
N GLU A 138 -6.49 0.29 5.34
CA GLU A 138 -6.65 0.98 6.64
C GLU A 138 -5.33 1.54 7.18
N ASP A 139 -4.20 0.92 6.83
CA ASP A 139 -2.86 1.31 7.25
C ASP A 139 -2.15 2.25 6.26
N ALA A 140 -2.90 2.82 5.31
CA ALA A 140 -2.33 3.70 4.30
C ALA A 140 -1.77 4.99 4.92
N SER A 141 -0.63 5.44 4.41
CA SER A 141 0.03 6.69 4.79
C SER A 141 0.28 7.56 3.56
N THR A 142 0.50 8.86 3.77
CA THR A 142 0.79 9.80 2.67
C THR A 142 2.06 10.60 2.92
N THR A 143 2.75 10.95 1.84
CA THR A 143 3.92 11.82 1.84
C THR A 143 3.91 12.71 0.60
N VAL A 144 4.52 13.88 0.71
CA VAL A 144 4.73 14.79 -0.43
C VAL A 144 6.21 14.86 -0.75
N LYS A 145 6.54 14.69 -2.03
CA LYS A 145 7.88 14.87 -2.58
C LYS A 145 7.86 16.05 -3.55
N ILE A 146 9.00 16.69 -3.69
CA ILE A 146 9.24 17.71 -4.70
C ILE A 146 10.49 17.36 -5.50
N SER A 147 10.51 17.73 -6.78
CA SER A 147 11.73 17.71 -7.58
C SER A 147 12.15 19.14 -7.94
N TYR A 148 13.46 19.33 -8.02
CA TYR A 148 14.06 20.61 -8.35
C TYR A 148 14.43 20.66 -9.82
N ARG A 149 14.37 21.86 -10.40
CA ARG A 149 14.96 22.10 -11.73
C ARG A 149 16.47 22.04 -11.67
N GLN A 150 17.08 21.82 -12.83
CA GLN A 150 18.54 21.72 -13.00
C GLN A 150 19.31 22.99 -12.59
N ASP A 151 18.67 24.15 -12.62
CA ASP A 151 19.25 25.45 -12.27
C ASP A 151 19.11 25.83 -10.78
N THR A 152 18.63 24.90 -9.95
CA THR A 152 18.48 25.11 -8.51
C THR A 152 19.84 25.04 -7.81
N PRO A 153 20.19 25.98 -6.90
CA PRO A 153 21.43 25.92 -6.12
C PRO A 153 21.56 24.60 -5.35
N VAL A 154 22.77 24.06 -5.29
CA VAL A 154 23.05 22.73 -4.68
C VAL A 154 22.78 22.70 -3.17
N ASP A 155 22.89 23.85 -2.52
CA ASP A 155 22.67 24.08 -1.10
C ASP A 155 21.23 24.52 -0.75
N TYR A 156 20.35 24.65 -1.76
CA TYR A 156 18.97 25.07 -1.52
C TYR A 156 18.13 23.93 -0.93
N GLU A 157 17.54 24.19 0.25
CA GLU A 157 16.54 23.32 0.87
C GLU A 157 15.27 24.13 1.20
N PRO A 158 14.09 23.75 0.68
CA PRO A 158 12.85 24.42 1.02
C PRO A 158 12.38 24.04 2.43
N PRO A 159 11.71 24.98 3.13
CA PRO A 159 11.17 24.71 4.46
C PRO A 159 10.23 23.50 4.49
N GLY A 160 10.42 22.60 5.46
CA GLY A 160 9.55 21.42 5.65
C GLY A 160 9.87 20.23 4.74
N PHE A 161 10.98 20.28 4.00
CA PHE A 161 11.50 19.17 3.21
C PHE A 161 12.93 18.83 3.64
N GLN A 162 13.34 17.61 3.32
CA GLN A 162 14.70 17.12 3.52
C GLN A 162 15.15 16.36 2.27
N PRO A 163 16.47 16.27 2.00
CA PRO A 163 16.98 15.51 0.87
C PRO A 163 16.50 14.06 0.91
N TYR A 164 16.05 13.56 -0.25
CA TYR A 164 15.59 12.18 -0.42
C TYR A 164 16.14 11.60 -1.71
N THR A 165 16.85 10.49 -1.63
CA THR A 165 17.27 9.72 -2.80
C THR A 165 16.11 8.86 -3.28
N ILE A 166 15.77 8.96 -4.57
CA ILE A 166 14.73 8.13 -5.19
C ILE A 166 15.11 6.66 -5.01
N ARG A 167 14.31 5.93 -4.22
CA ARG A 167 14.31 4.47 -4.27
C ARG A 167 13.67 4.06 -5.59
N SER A 168 14.38 3.31 -6.42
CA SER A 168 13.83 2.76 -7.67
C SER A 168 12.50 2.04 -7.37
N PRO A 169 11.48 2.17 -8.23
CA PRO A 169 10.28 1.35 -8.12
C PRO A 169 10.71 -0.11 -8.01
N VAL A 170 10.11 -0.87 -7.07
CA VAL A 170 10.35 -2.30 -6.98
C VAL A 170 10.02 -2.92 -8.34
N GLU A 171 11.01 -3.56 -8.97
CA GLU A 171 10.82 -4.25 -10.24
C GLU A 171 9.66 -5.24 -10.12
N GLY A 172 8.70 -5.17 -11.06
CA GLY A 172 7.56 -6.10 -11.12
C GLY A 172 6.17 -5.50 -10.85
N ASN A 173 6.05 -4.27 -10.36
CA ASN A 173 4.73 -3.63 -10.22
C ASN A 173 4.15 -3.22 -11.57
N ARG A 174 2.88 -3.55 -11.82
CA ARG A 174 2.17 -3.04 -12.99
C ARG A 174 1.73 -1.60 -12.72
N VAL A 175 2.18 -0.68 -13.56
CA VAL A 175 1.91 0.75 -13.38
C VAL A 175 0.89 1.23 -14.41
N TYR A 176 -0.27 1.65 -13.94
CA TYR A 176 -1.28 2.33 -14.75
C TYR A 176 -1.03 3.83 -14.69
N LYS A 177 -0.82 4.47 -15.84
CA LYS A 177 -0.53 5.91 -15.95
C LYS A 177 -1.77 6.64 -16.47
N PHE A 178 -2.08 7.76 -15.83
CA PHE A 178 -3.22 8.61 -16.17
C PHE A 178 -2.71 10.02 -16.44
N ASN A 179 -3.19 10.62 -17.52
CA ASN A 179 -3.01 12.04 -17.77
C ASN A 179 -4.31 12.74 -17.39
N CYS A 180 -4.25 13.59 -16.37
CA CYS A 180 -5.43 14.30 -15.85
C CYS A 180 -5.62 15.66 -16.53
N GLY A 181 -4.77 16.01 -17.49
CA GLY A 181 -4.82 17.26 -18.25
C GLY A 181 -3.77 18.28 -17.80
N ALA A 182 -3.81 19.44 -18.46
CA ALA A 182 -2.91 20.53 -18.17
C ALA A 182 -3.64 21.88 -18.24
N VAL A 183 -3.17 22.82 -17.42
CA VAL A 183 -3.62 24.22 -17.41
C VAL A 183 -2.45 25.08 -17.84
N THR A 184 -2.63 25.85 -18.91
CA THR A 184 -1.59 26.76 -19.42
C THR A 184 -2.06 28.19 -19.24
N THR A 185 -1.23 28.99 -18.58
CA THR A 185 -1.35 30.45 -18.47
C THR A 185 -0.24 31.08 -19.32
N HIS A 186 -0.25 32.40 -19.49
CA HIS A 186 0.83 33.14 -20.15
C HIS A 186 2.23 32.88 -19.59
N PHE A 187 2.34 32.55 -18.30
CA PHE A 187 3.62 32.49 -17.59
C PHE A 187 4.00 31.07 -17.17
N HIS A 188 3.03 30.19 -17.01
CA HIS A 188 3.22 28.87 -16.43
C HIS A 188 2.32 27.84 -17.12
N ARG A 189 2.84 26.63 -17.27
CA ARG A 189 2.04 25.43 -17.54
C ARG A 189 2.09 24.51 -16.31
N LEU A 190 0.92 23.99 -15.94
CA LEU A 190 0.73 22.98 -14.90
C LEU A 190 0.21 21.70 -15.57
N ASP A 191 0.91 20.59 -15.41
CA ASP A 191 0.53 19.28 -15.99
C ASP A 191 0.30 18.27 -14.86
N LEU A 192 -0.85 17.60 -14.84
CA LEU A 192 -1.20 16.64 -13.80
C LEU A 192 -1.20 15.22 -14.33
N LYS A 193 -0.43 14.35 -13.66
CA LYS A 193 -0.34 12.93 -13.98
C LYS A 193 -0.64 12.10 -12.74
N GLY A 194 -1.44 11.05 -12.90
CA GLY A 194 -1.68 10.03 -11.89
C GLY A 194 -0.97 8.72 -12.23
N LYS A 195 -0.57 7.96 -11.23
CA LYS A 195 -0.10 6.58 -11.38
C LYS A 195 -0.73 5.70 -10.32
N PHE A 196 -1.24 4.54 -10.73
CA PHE A 196 -1.59 3.45 -9.83
C PHE A 196 -0.60 2.31 -9.98
N TYR A 197 -0.18 1.80 -8.85
CA TYR A 197 0.76 0.71 -8.75
C TYR A 197 -0.02 -0.51 -8.30
N GLU A 198 -0.42 -1.33 -9.26
CA GLU A 198 -0.97 -2.64 -8.99
C GLU A 198 0.19 -3.55 -8.63
N ARG A 199 0.10 -4.15 -7.44
CA ARG A 199 1.04 -5.19 -7.06
C ARG A 199 0.84 -6.37 -7.98
N PRO A 200 1.91 -7.07 -8.36
CA PRO A 200 1.73 -8.43 -8.84
C PRO A 200 0.92 -9.20 -7.78
N GLU A 201 -0.01 -10.06 -8.22
CA GLU A 201 -0.75 -10.93 -7.33
C GLU A 201 0.22 -11.55 -6.32
N GLU A 202 -0.10 -11.46 -5.03
CA GLU A 202 0.84 -11.92 -4.01
C GLU A 202 1.02 -13.44 -4.12
N ILE A 203 2.12 -13.86 -4.74
CA ILE A 203 2.40 -15.27 -4.98
C ILE A 203 2.78 -15.93 -3.65
N ILE A 204 2.05 -16.99 -3.30
CA ILE A 204 2.46 -17.88 -2.22
C ILE A 204 3.62 -18.74 -2.72
N SER A 205 4.82 -18.45 -2.23
CA SER A 205 6.03 -19.25 -2.48
C SER A 205 6.50 -19.87 -1.17
N CYS A 206 5.73 -20.86 -0.69
CA CYS A 206 5.98 -21.51 0.58
C CYS A 206 6.74 -22.83 0.43
N LEU A 207 7.51 -23.19 1.45
CA LEU A 207 8.27 -24.46 1.52
C LEU A 207 7.39 -25.72 1.45
N CYS A 208 6.12 -25.63 1.85
CA CYS A 208 5.17 -26.74 1.75
C CYS A 208 4.66 -27.00 0.34
N GLY A 209 4.94 -26.10 -0.61
CA GLY A 209 4.47 -26.22 -2.00
C GLY A 209 2.96 -26.04 -2.19
N LYS A 210 2.26 -25.44 -1.21
CA LYS A 210 0.81 -25.16 -1.29
C LYS A 210 0.54 -23.67 -1.38
N ASP A 211 -0.50 -23.33 -2.13
CA ASP A 211 -1.05 -22.00 -2.38
C ASP A 211 -2.28 -21.71 -1.51
N ASP A 212 -2.24 -22.13 -0.24
CA ASP A 212 -3.36 -21.95 0.67
C ASP A 212 -3.45 -20.48 1.15
N HIS A 213 -4.28 -19.70 0.46
CA HIS A 213 -4.59 -18.30 0.80
C HIS A 213 -5.44 -18.15 2.08
N ASN A 214 -6.06 -19.22 2.59
CA ASN A 214 -6.89 -19.15 3.80
C ASN A 214 -6.09 -19.31 5.09
N ALA A 215 -4.82 -19.70 5.00
CA ALA A 215 -3.90 -19.81 6.12
C ALA A 215 -3.35 -18.43 6.54
N THR A 216 -2.72 -18.39 7.72
CA THR A 216 -2.03 -17.17 8.17
C THR A 216 -0.70 -17.02 7.43
N LEU A 217 -0.58 -15.95 6.64
CA LEU A 217 0.55 -15.68 5.75
C LEU A 217 1.48 -14.62 6.35
N LEU A 218 2.77 -14.78 6.08
CA LEU A 218 3.83 -13.83 6.35
C LEU A 218 4.47 -13.42 5.04
N LYS A 219 4.77 -12.13 4.89
CA LYS A 219 5.42 -11.63 3.69
C LYS A 219 6.92 -11.54 3.87
N CYS A 220 7.68 -12.01 2.88
CA CYS A 220 9.12 -11.84 2.88
C CYS A 220 9.49 -10.39 2.58
N LYS A 221 10.27 -9.73 3.45
CA LYS A 221 10.69 -8.33 3.25
C LYS A 221 11.66 -8.14 2.07
N LEU A 222 12.30 -9.20 1.60
CA LEU A 222 13.30 -9.13 0.52
C LEU A 222 12.72 -9.48 -0.86
N CYS A 223 11.98 -10.59 -0.98
CA CYS A 223 11.43 -11.04 -2.27
C CYS A 223 9.92 -10.80 -2.43
N GLY A 224 9.23 -10.30 -1.40
CA GLY A 224 7.80 -9.99 -1.47
C GLY A 224 6.84 -11.20 -1.50
N SER A 225 7.34 -12.42 -1.65
CA SER A 225 6.50 -13.63 -1.67
C SER A 225 5.82 -13.89 -0.32
N LEU A 226 4.60 -14.42 -0.35
CA LEU A 226 3.88 -14.87 0.82
C LEU A 226 4.29 -16.29 1.20
N GLN A 227 4.36 -16.56 2.50
CA GLN A 227 4.68 -17.87 3.06
C GLN A 227 3.78 -18.14 4.26
N HIS A 228 3.39 -19.39 4.50
CA HIS A 228 2.60 -19.70 5.69
C HIS A 228 3.46 -19.53 6.95
N SER A 229 2.96 -18.75 7.90
CA SER A 229 3.57 -18.56 9.23
C SER A 229 3.97 -19.90 9.87
N ALA A 230 3.06 -20.87 9.84
CA ALA A 230 3.29 -22.20 10.41
C ALA A 230 4.43 -22.98 9.73
N CYS A 231 4.64 -22.79 8.43
CA CYS A 231 5.74 -23.43 7.71
C CYS A 231 7.10 -22.88 8.16
N LEU A 232 7.13 -21.67 8.69
CA LEU A 232 8.30 -20.98 9.24
C LEU A 232 8.43 -21.12 10.75
N LYS A 233 7.67 -22.05 11.36
CA LYS A 233 7.61 -22.26 12.82
C LYS A 233 7.06 -21.07 13.61
N ILE A 234 6.33 -20.16 12.98
CA ILE A 234 5.72 -19.01 13.68
C ILE A 234 4.24 -19.32 13.93
N PHE A 235 3.83 -19.31 15.20
CA PHE A 235 2.44 -19.59 15.60
C PHE A 235 1.66 -18.30 15.87
N LEU A 236 1.07 -17.71 14.83
CA LEU A 236 0.17 -16.57 14.96
C LEU A 236 -1.28 -17.03 15.02
N ILE A 237 -1.98 -16.68 16.11
CA ILE A 237 -3.44 -16.66 16.12
C ILE A 237 -3.85 -15.33 15.47
N LYS A 238 -4.87 -15.33 14.60
CA LYS A 238 -5.33 -14.23 13.71
C LYS A 238 -5.44 -12.79 14.29
N LYS A 239 -5.15 -12.57 15.58
CA LYS A 239 -5.17 -11.28 16.28
C LYS A 239 -3.82 -10.58 16.45
N ASP A 240 -2.70 -11.19 16.06
CA ASP A 240 -1.38 -10.55 16.23
C ASP A 240 -0.75 -10.21 14.87
N MET A 241 -0.96 -8.96 14.43
CA MET A 241 -0.42 -8.39 13.20
C MET A 241 1.00 -7.81 13.38
N SER A 242 1.57 -7.88 14.59
CA SER A 242 2.87 -7.27 14.90
C SER A 242 4.06 -7.90 14.18
N GLN A 243 3.88 -9.10 13.60
CA GLN A 243 4.90 -9.81 12.82
C GLN A 243 4.45 -10.14 11.39
N SER A 244 3.90 -9.18 10.64
CA SER A 244 3.47 -9.41 9.25
C SER A 244 4.63 -9.63 8.26
N TYR A 245 5.87 -9.34 8.66
CA TYR A 245 7.08 -9.46 7.83
C TYR A 245 8.13 -10.38 8.43
N HIS A 246 8.76 -11.16 7.57
CA HIS A 246 9.93 -11.99 7.92
C HIS A 246 10.95 -12.00 6.77
N THR A 247 12.06 -12.70 6.94
CA THR A 247 12.99 -12.99 5.83
C THR A 247 12.86 -14.46 5.46
N CYS A 248 12.42 -14.78 4.25
CA CYS A 248 12.27 -16.18 3.86
C CYS A 248 13.62 -16.91 3.88
N LEU A 249 13.60 -18.24 4.04
CA LEU A 249 14.83 -19.04 4.10
C LEU A 249 15.74 -18.77 2.90
N LYS A 250 15.18 -18.72 1.69
CA LYS A 250 15.91 -18.42 0.44
C LYS A 250 16.66 -17.09 0.53
N CYS A 251 15.98 -16.02 0.97
CA CYS A 251 16.58 -14.69 1.06
C CYS A 251 17.51 -14.53 2.27
N SER A 252 17.31 -15.29 3.35
CA SER A 252 18.17 -15.28 4.54
C SER A 252 19.50 -16.01 4.33
N ARG A 253 19.66 -16.74 3.20
CA ARG A 253 20.79 -17.65 2.94
C ARG A 253 20.97 -18.74 4.00
N SER A 254 19.96 -18.97 4.84
CA SER A 254 19.90 -20.12 5.73
C SER A 254 19.74 -21.38 4.88
N GLY A 255 20.59 -22.38 5.12
CA GLY A 255 20.43 -23.68 4.45
C GLY A 255 19.07 -24.29 4.77
N VAL A 256 18.47 -25.00 3.81
CA VAL A 256 17.28 -25.80 4.07
C VAL A 256 17.69 -26.93 5.01
N THR A 257 17.31 -26.82 6.29
CA THR A 257 17.50 -27.92 7.26
C THR A 257 16.33 -28.91 7.15
N PRO A 258 16.49 -30.16 7.62
CA PRO A 258 15.39 -31.14 7.64
C PRO A 258 14.12 -30.62 8.35
N GLU A 259 14.25 -29.68 9.29
CA GLU A 259 13.12 -29.09 10.02
C GLU A 259 12.21 -28.21 9.14
N TYR A 260 12.70 -27.77 7.99
CA TYR A 260 12.00 -26.95 7.00
C TYR A 260 11.58 -27.77 5.77
N SER A 261 11.53 -29.10 5.87
CA SER A 261 11.03 -29.95 4.79
C SER A 261 9.54 -29.68 4.50
N PRO A 262 9.06 -29.97 3.28
CA PRO A 262 7.64 -29.84 2.94
C PRO A 262 6.73 -30.65 3.87
N GLU A 263 7.14 -31.87 4.24
CA GLU A 263 6.39 -32.75 5.14
C GLU A 263 6.21 -32.11 6.50
N GLU A 264 7.28 -31.51 7.02
CA GLU A 264 7.26 -30.92 8.36
C GLU A 264 6.50 -29.60 8.41
N CYS A 265 6.56 -28.85 7.31
CA CYS A 265 5.69 -27.69 7.09
C CYS A 265 4.20 -28.06 7.07
N LEU A 266 3.83 -29.13 6.37
CA LEU A 266 2.43 -29.60 6.31
C LEU A 266 1.95 -30.11 7.67
N PHE A 267 2.80 -30.79 8.43
CA PHE A 267 2.45 -31.26 9.76
C PHE A 267 2.23 -30.09 10.74
N ARG A 268 3.09 -29.05 10.71
CA ARG A 268 2.85 -27.82 11.48
C ARG A 268 1.51 -27.17 11.15
N ARG A 269 1.15 -27.09 9.87
CA ARG A 269 -0.17 -26.57 9.45
C ARG A 269 -1.33 -27.44 9.98
N ALA A 270 -1.14 -28.76 10.07
CA ALA A 270 -2.12 -29.66 10.68
C ALA A 270 -2.29 -29.42 12.19
N ILE A 271 -1.20 -29.14 12.92
CA ILE A 271 -1.24 -28.75 14.34
C ILE A 271 -2.02 -27.44 14.53
N VAL A 272 -1.78 -26.43 13.69
CA VAL A 272 -2.55 -25.16 13.71
C VAL A 272 -4.04 -25.43 13.48
N LEU A 273 -4.38 -26.29 12.53
CA LEU A 273 -5.77 -26.67 12.27
C LEU A 273 -6.41 -27.37 13.47
N CYS A 274 -5.67 -28.22 14.18
CA CYS A 274 -6.12 -28.81 15.45
C CYS A 274 -6.42 -27.74 16.50
N ALA A 275 -5.55 -26.72 16.65
CA ALA A 275 -5.75 -25.66 17.65
C ALA A 275 -7.10 -24.92 17.48
N ILE A 276 -7.56 -24.77 16.24
CA ILE A 276 -8.81 -24.06 15.90
C ILE A 276 -10.03 -24.97 15.71
N SER A 277 -9.85 -26.29 15.67
CA SER A 277 -10.93 -27.25 15.39
C SER A 277 -11.38 -27.99 16.65
N LYS A 278 -12.65 -28.44 16.70
CA LYS A 278 -13.16 -29.34 17.77
C LYS A 278 -12.87 -30.80 17.45
N SER A 279 -13.01 -31.17 16.18
CA SER A 279 -12.74 -32.50 15.66
C SER A 279 -12.07 -32.40 14.28
N LEU A 280 -11.44 -33.49 13.84
CA LEU A 280 -10.69 -33.58 12.59
C LEU A 280 -10.94 -34.93 11.92
N SER A 281 -11.07 -34.95 10.59
CA SER A 281 -11.06 -36.18 9.78
C SER A 281 -10.07 -36.05 8.62
N VAL A 282 -9.81 -37.17 7.92
CA VAL A 282 -8.97 -37.16 6.72
C VAL A 282 -9.55 -36.23 5.65
N SER A 283 -10.87 -36.25 5.41
CA SER A 283 -11.53 -35.33 4.47
C SER A 283 -11.37 -33.87 4.86
N ILE A 284 -11.47 -33.54 6.16
CA ILE A 284 -11.26 -32.16 6.64
C ILE A 284 -9.81 -31.72 6.41
N LEU A 285 -8.83 -32.56 6.73
CA LEU A 285 -7.40 -32.27 6.49
C LEU A 285 -7.12 -32.05 5.01
N LYS A 286 -7.57 -32.97 4.16
CA LYS A 286 -7.41 -32.93 2.70
C LYS A 286 -7.90 -31.60 2.13
N LYS A 287 -9.14 -31.23 2.49
CA LYS A 287 -9.80 -30.01 2.01
C LYS A 287 -9.15 -28.75 2.57
N LYS A 288 -8.90 -28.69 3.88
CA LYS A 288 -8.41 -27.47 4.55
C LYS A 288 -6.94 -27.18 4.30
N LEU A 289 -6.12 -28.20 4.03
CA LEU A 289 -4.67 -28.04 3.83
C LEU A 289 -4.22 -28.29 2.39
N MET A 290 -5.16 -28.59 1.47
CA MET A 290 -4.92 -28.85 0.05
C MET A 290 -3.95 -30.03 -0.17
N LEU A 291 -4.21 -31.11 0.56
CA LEU A 291 -3.40 -32.34 0.54
C LEU A 291 -3.98 -33.36 -0.43
N ASP A 292 -3.13 -34.24 -0.94
CA ASP A 292 -3.58 -35.53 -1.47
C ASP A 292 -3.96 -36.47 -0.31
N GLU A 293 -4.59 -37.59 -0.67
CA GLU A 293 -5.14 -38.53 0.29
C GLU A 293 -4.07 -39.22 1.15
N ASN A 294 -2.94 -39.60 0.55
CA ASN A 294 -1.85 -40.27 1.26
C ASN A 294 -1.20 -39.31 2.27
N THR A 295 -0.95 -38.07 1.86
CA THR A 295 -0.38 -37.05 2.75
C THR A 295 -1.34 -36.70 3.89
N ALA A 296 -2.65 -36.57 3.61
CA ALA A 296 -3.65 -36.33 4.65
C ALA A 296 -3.68 -37.49 5.67
N PHE A 297 -3.62 -38.72 5.18
CA PHE A 297 -3.63 -39.93 6.00
C PHE A 297 -2.37 -40.06 6.87
N PHE A 298 -1.19 -39.76 6.31
CA PHE A 298 0.07 -39.73 7.06
C PHE A 298 0.03 -38.71 8.20
N ASN A 299 -0.44 -37.49 7.90
CA ASN A 299 -0.61 -36.44 8.90
C ASN A 299 -1.61 -36.86 9.98
N MET A 300 -2.74 -37.47 9.59
CA MET A 300 -3.75 -37.98 10.52
C MET A 300 -3.16 -39.01 11.50
N ARG A 301 -2.41 -39.99 10.99
CA ARG A 301 -1.72 -40.99 11.81
C ARG A 301 -0.71 -40.37 12.76
N ARG A 302 0.07 -39.40 12.27
CA ARG A 302 1.06 -38.71 13.10
C ARG A 302 0.41 -37.89 14.21
N LEU A 303 -0.67 -37.17 13.92
CA LEU A 303 -1.44 -36.42 14.93
C LEU A 303 -1.99 -37.35 16.02
N MET A 304 -2.47 -38.55 15.67
CA MET A 304 -2.90 -39.55 16.65
C MET A 304 -1.73 -40.08 17.49
N ARG A 305 -0.59 -40.40 16.86
CA ARG A 305 0.62 -40.88 17.55
C ARG A 305 1.17 -39.85 18.55
N GLU A 306 1.13 -38.58 18.18
CA GLU A 306 1.55 -37.48 19.06
C GLU A 306 0.46 -37.10 20.08
N GLY A 307 -0.72 -37.71 19.96
CA GLY A 307 -1.86 -37.55 20.86
C GLY A 307 -2.55 -36.19 20.75
N ALA A 308 -2.44 -35.53 19.61
CA ALA A 308 -3.27 -34.36 19.27
C ALA A 308 -4.74 -34.76 19.09
N LEU A 309 -4.98 -35.99 18.65
CA LEU A 309 -6.30 -36.55 18.37
C LEU A 309 -6.57 -37.76 19.26
N TRP A 310 -7.83 -37.93 19.65
CA TRP A 310 -8.30 -39.12 20.33
C TRP A 310 -9.67 -39.54 19.79
N LYS A 311 -9.90 -40.85 19.72
CA LYS A 311 -11.19 -41.43 19.34
C LYS A 311 -12.07 -41.47 20.60
N GLY A 312 -13.32 -41.03 20.49
CA GLY A 312 -14.31 -41.23 21.56
C GLY A 312 -14.54 -42.72 21.87
N THR A 313 -15.54 -43.04 22.69
CA THR A 313 -15.84 -44.39 23.23
C THR A 313 -16.28 -45.46 22.20
N GLN A 314 -16.04 -45.30 20.89
CA GLN A 314 -16.39 -46.31 19.87
C GLN A 314 -15.18 -47.16 19.43
N PRO A 315 -15.38 -48.48 19.20
CA PRO A 315 -14.29 -49.43 18.95
C PRO A 315 -13.51 -49.21 17.64
N LEU A 316 -12.31 -49.79 17.61
CA LEU A 316 -11.35 -49.74 16.51
C LEU A 316 -11.80 -50.65 15.37
N THR A 317 -12.17 -50.08 14.23
CA THR A 317 -12.00 -50.75 12.93
C THR A 317 -11.02 -49.91 12.11
N LEU A 318 -9.99 -50.57 11.56
CA LEU A 318 -8.95 -49.97 10.71
C LEU A 318 -9.50 -49.43 9.37
N GLU A 319 -10.78 -49.68 9.10
CA GLU A 319 -11.38 -49.59 7.77
C GLU A 319 -12.03 -48.23 7.46
N ASN A 320 -12.17 -47.29 8.43
CA ASN A 320 -12.77 -45.98 8.16
C ASN A 320 -12.05 -44.83 8.89
N LEU A 321 -10.96 -44.35 8.29
CA LEU A 321 -10.18 -43.20 8.79
C LEU A 321 -10.81 -41.84 8.48
N ASP A 322 -11.92 -41.78 7.73
CA ASP A 322 -12.68 -40.55 7.54
C ASP A 322 -13.66 -40.21 8.69
N PHE A 323 -13.65 -41.02 9.75
CA PHE A 323 -14.38 -40.68 10.97
C PHE A 323 -13.78 -39.44 11.64
N PRO A 324 -14.58 -38.50 12.19
CA PRO A 324 -14.06 -37.35 12.91
C PRO A 324 -13.51 -37.75 14.29
N TYR A 325 -12.26 -37.40 14.57
CA TYR A 325 -11.56 -37.60 15.85
C TYR A 325 -11.60 -36.30 16.67
N ASN A 326 -11.75 -36.42 17.98
CA ASN A 326 -11.77 -35.26 18.88
C ASN A 326 -10.35 -34.70 19.06
N VAL A 327 -10.23 -33.38 19.08
CA VAL A 327 -8.94 -32.71 19.31
C VAL A 327 -8.68 -32.53 20.80
N HIS A 328 -7.50 -32.95 21.26
CA HIS A 328 -7.03 -32.71 22.62
C HIS A 328 -6.40 -31.31 22.78
N LYS A 329 -7.24 -30.26 22.80
CA LYS A 329 -6.80 -28.85 22.73
C LYS A 329 -5.67 -28.47 23.68
N MET A 330 -5.74 -28.87 24.95
CA MET A 330 -4.71 -28.50 25.95
C MET A 330 -3.32 -29.04 25.58
N LYS A 331 -3.26 -30.23 24.98
CA LYS A 331 -1.98 -30.85 24.58
C LYS A 331 -1.44 -30.22 23.31
N VAL A 332 -2.32 -29.88 22.38
CA VAL A 332 -1.95 -29.12 21.17
C VAL A 332 -1.36 -27.76 21.53
N MET A 333 -2.02 -27.03 22.44
CA MET A 333 -1.59 -25.68 22.82
C MET A 333 -0.34 -25.65 23.69
N ASN A 334 -0.14 -26.63 24.59
CA ASN A 334 0.97 -26.59 25.55
C ASN A 334 2.21 -27.33 25.05
N LYS A 335 2.05 -28.52 24.48
CA LYS A 335 3.17 -29.38 24.08
C LYS A 335 3.57 -29.11 22.63
N LEU A 336 2.64 -29.31 21.70
CA LEU A 336 2.96 -29.21 20.27
C LEU A 336 3.31 -27.79 19.84
N LYS A 337 2.81 -26.77 20.54
CA LYS A 337 3.27 -25.40 20.32
C LYS A 337 4.77 -25.26 20.64
N GLN A 338 5.23 -25.78 21.78
CA GLN A 338 6.63 -25.72 22.20
C GLN A 338 7.55 -26.58 21.32
N ASP A 339 7.07 -27.74 20.89
CA ASP A 339 7.87 -28.71 20.13
C ASP A 339 8.08 -28.27 18.65
N TYR A 340 7.15 -27.50 18.07
CA TYR A 340 7.11 -27.24 16.62
C TYR A 340 7.13 -25.76 16.21
N PHE A 341 7.00 -24.84 17.16
CA PHE A 341 6.98 -23.41 16.87
C PHE A 341 8.00 -22.68 17.75
N ASP A 342 8.65 -21.70 17.15
CA ASP A 342 9.58 -20.81 17.84
C ASP A 342 8.74 -19.78 18.62
N ASN A 343 9.15 -19.47 19.85
CA ASN A 343 8.43 -18.57 20.76
C ASN A 343 8.59 -17.09 20.38
#